data_AF-A0A093YIS6-F1
#
_entry.id   AF-A0A093YIS6-F1
#
_cell.length_a   1.000
_cell.length_b   1.000
_cell.length_c   1.000
_cell.angle_alpha   90.00
_cell.angle_beta   90.00
_cell.angle_gamma   90.00
#
_symmetry.space_group_name_H-M   'P 1'
#
loop_
_entity.id
_entity.type
_entity.pdbx_description
1 polymer ?
#
loop_
_entity_poly.entity_id
_entity_poly.type
_entity_poly.pdbx_seq_one_letter_code
_entity_poly.pdbx_strand_id
1 'polypeptide(L)'
;THRDRIEDPEADMPYLRQVYRFAGVAAAGAFLYVRFKSPVSASEVFLKGIRNPGAAAPLLQRLAKTFRYDQIWAFSASTVFTLLSFRDLKKARKIQAGWTRIIGTMTGLSLLVGPGAAFTAMWAWREEALAKRNVPAVKDN
;
A
#
# COMPACT_ATOMS: atom_id res chain seq x y z
N THR A 1 19.74 5.68 -19.80
CA THR A 1 21.19 5.39 -19.69
C THR A 1 21.70 5.76 -18.30
N HIS A 2 22.88 5.31 -17.84
CA HIS A 2 23.37 5.65 -16.47
C HIS A 2 23.47 7.17 -16.21
N ARG A 3 23.72 7.96 -17.26
CA ARG A 3 23.73 9.43 -17.21
C ARG A 3 22.35 10.04 -16.94
N ASP A 4 21.31 9.59 -17.64
CA ASP A 4 19.94 10.09 -17.44
C ASP A 4 19.44 9.87 -16.00
N ARG A 5 19.81 8.77 -15.35
CA ARG A 5 19.46 8.52 -13.93
C ARG A 5 20.03 9.56 -12.97
N ILE A 6 21.14 10.20 -13.32
CA ILE A 6 21.82 11.19 -12.49
C ILE A 6 21.39 12.61 -12.89
N GLU A 7 21.21 12.86 -14.19
CA GLU A 7 20.90 14.18 -14.73
C GLU A 7 19.40 14.51 -14.70
N ASP A 8 18.54 13.52 -14.91
CA ASP A 8 17.08 13.64 -14.92
C ASP A 8 16.39 12.48 -14.18
N PRO A 9 16.36 12.51 -12.83
CA PRO A 9 15.68 11.50 -12.02
C PRO A 9 14.15 11.51 -12.20
N GLU A 10 13.58 12.47 -12.91
CA GLU A 10 12.14 12.58 -13.16
C GLU A 10 11.72 11.95 -14.50
N ALA A 11 12.67 11.57 -15.36
CA ALA A 11 12.39 11.03 -16.70
C ALA A 11 11.45 9.81 -16.70
N ASP A 12 11.54 8.94 -15.69
CA ASP A 12 10.72 7.73 -15.58
C ASP A 12 9.35 7.98 -14.92
N MET A 13 9.18 9.13 -14.25
CA MET A 13 7.99 9.43 -13.44
C MET A 13 6.68 9.46 -14.24
N PRO A 14 6.60 9.96 -15.49
CA PRO A 14 5.37 9.93 -16.27
C PRO A 14 4.82 8.52 -16.47
N TYR A 15 5.69 7.55 -16.77
CA TYR A 15 5.32 6.15 -16.98
C TYR A 15 4.93 5.49 -15.66
N LEU A 16 5.73 5.70 -14.61
CA LEU A 16 5.45 5.20 -13.26
C LEU A 16 4.08 5.69 -12.75
N ARG A 17 3.76 6.98 -12.95
CA ARG A 17 2.44 7.55 -12.59
C ARG A 17 1.29 6.85 -13.30
N GLN A 18 1.44 6.51 -14.59
CA GLN A 18 0.40 5.79 -15.33
C GLN A 18 0.19 4.38 -14.78
N VAL A 19 1.27 3.66 -14.51
CA VAL A 19 1.23 2.32 -13.93
C VAL A 19 0.57 2.33 -12.55
N TYR A 20 0.96 3.27 -11.67
CA TYR A 20 0.35 3.39 -10.34
C TYR A 20 -1.12 3.79 -10.40
N ARG A 21 -1.51 4.66 -11.34
CA ARG A 21 -2.93 4.99 -11.54
C ARG A 21 -3.73 3.77 -11.95
N PHE A 22 -3.26 3.03 -12.95
CA PHE A 22 -3.94 1.82 -13.42
C PHE A 22 -4.04 0.77 -12.31
N ALA A 23 -2.92 0.44 -11.65
CA ALA A 23 -2.89 -0.53 -10.56
C ALA A 23 -3.78 -0.11 -9.38
N GLY A 24 -3.73 1.17 -8.99
CA GLY A 24 -4.53 1.71 -7.90
C GLY A 24 -6.03 1.66 -8.20
N VAL A 25 -6.45 2.08 -9.40
CA VAL A 25 -7.86 2.06 -9.83
C VAL A 25 -8.37 0.63 -9.96
N ALA A 26 -7.58 -0.28 -10.56
CA ALA A 26 -7.96 -1.68 -10.68
C ALA A 26 -8.12 -2.34 -9.30
N ALA A 27 -7.18 -2.11 -8.38
CA ALA A 27 -7.25 -2.63 -7.01
C ALA A 27 -8.45 -2.06 -6.24
N ALA A 28 -8.72 -0.75 -6.37
CA ALA A 28 -9.88 -0.12 -5.76
C ALA A 28 -11.19 -0.66 -6.32
N GLY A 29 -11.26 -0.83 -7.65
CA GLY A 29 -12.42 -1.39 -8.33
C GLY A 29 -12.72 -2.82 -7.87
N ALA A 30 -11.70 -3.69 -7.79
CA ALA A 30 -11.85 -5.05 -7.29
C ALA A 30 -12.34 -5.06 -5.83
N PHE A 31 -11.76 -4.23 -4.97
CA PHE A 31 -12.15 -4.15 -3.57
C PHE A 31 -13.59 -3.65 -3.39
N LEU A 32 -13.95 -2.55 -4.07
CA LEU A 32 -15.30 -1.99 -4.00
C LEU A 32 -16.34 -2.95 -4.62
N TYR A 33 -16.00 -3.62 -5.72
CA TYR A 33 -16.87 -4.65 -6.31
C TYR A 33 -17.19 -5.74 -5.31
N VAL A 34 -16.19 -6.33 -4.67
CA VAL A 34 -16.40 -7.33 -3.61
C VAL A 34 -17.18 -6.72 -2.46
N ARG A 35 -16.87 -5.49 -2.04
CA ARG A 35 -17.54 -4.82 -0.90
C ARG A 35 -19.03 -4.57 -1.10
N PHE A 36 -19.47 -4.30 -2.34
CA PHE A 36 -20.87 -3.98 -2.67
C PHE A 36 -21.65 -5.17 -3.23
N LYS A 37 -21.01 -6.10 -3.95
CA LYS A 37 -21.67 -7.26 -4.57
C LYS A 37 -21.61 -8.53 -3.72
N SER A 38 -20.68 -8.63 -2.77
CA SER A 38 -20.61 -9.78 -1.88
C SER A 38 -21.80 -9.77 -0.91
N PRO A 39 -22.57 -10.86 -0.81
CA PRO A 39 -23.57 -11.03 0.25
C PRO A 39 -22.93 -11.28 1.63
N VAL A 40 -21.61 -11.46 1.67
CA VAL A 40 -20.83 -11.81 2.87
C VAL A 40 -20.04 -10.59 3.35
N SER A 41 -20.04 -10.35 4.66
CA SER A 41 -19.33 -9.21 5.25
C SER A 41 -17.81 -9.29 5.03
N ALA A 42 -17.14 -8.16 4.89
CA ALA A 42 -15.69 -8.12 4.65
C ALA A 42 -14.89 -8.80 5.78
N SER A 43 -15.30 -8.64 7.04
CA SER A 43 -14.68 -9.33 8.17
C SER A 43 -14.83 -10.84 8.07
N GLU A 44 -15.95 -11.34 7.55
CA GLU A 44 -16.14 -12.76 7.32
C GLU A 44 -15.31 -13.29 6.14
N VAL A 45 -15.11 -12.47 5.10
CA VAL A 45 -14.23 -12.82 3.97
C VAL A 45 -12.77 -12.92 4.43
N PHE A 46 -12.30 -11.98 5.24
CA PHE A 46 -10.89 -11.87 5.60
C PHE A 46 -10.49 -12.55 6.92
N LEU A 47 -11.39 -12.67 7.90
CA LEU A 47 -11.04 -13.13 9.27
C LEU A 47 -11.71 -14.44 9.70
N LYS A 48 -12.64 -15.00 8.91
CA LYS A 48 -13.35 -16.24 9.28
C LYS A 48 -12.38 -17.41 9.40
N GLY A 49 -12.45 -18.12 10.52
CA GLY A 49 -11.71 -19.37 10.74
C GLY A 49 -10.26 -19.21 11.21
N ILE A 50 -9.77 -17.98 11.41
CA ILE A 50 -8.38 -17.73 11.87
C ILE A 50 -8.17 -18.15 13.34
N ARG A 51 -9.20 -18.05 14.18
CA ARG A 51 -9.12 -18.39 15.61
C ARG A 51 -8.96 -19.89 15.90
N ASN A 52 -9.36 -20.77 15.00
CA ASN A 52 -9.26 -22.22 15.21
C ASN A 52 -8.47 -22.87 14.06
N PRO A 53 -7.12 -22.89 14.12
CA PRO A 53 -6.27 -23.40 13.06
C PRO A 53 -6.47 -24.91 12.79
N GLY A 54 -6.82 -25.71 13.79
CA GLY A 54 -6.94 -27.17 13.70
C GLY A 54 -8.30 -27.72 13.27
N ALA A 55 -9.30 -26.89 13.01
CA ALA A 55 -10.63 -27.36 12.60
C ALA A 55 -10.57 -28.13 11.27
N ALA A 56 -11.07 -29.37 11.28
CA ALA A 56 -11.19 -30.18 10.07
C ALA A 56 -12.14 -29.50 9.09
N ALA A 57 -11.61 -29.13 7.91
CA ALA A 57 -12.37 -28.45 6.87
C ALA A 57 -12.15 -29.13 5.50
N PRO A 58 -13.12 -29.07 4.58
CA PRO A 58 -12.95 -29.47 3.18
C PRO A 58 -11.78 -28.74 2.51
N LEU A 59 -11.18 -29.34 1.47
CA LEU A 59 -9.99 -28.81 0.77
C LEU A 59 -10.12 -27.33 0.40
N LEU A 60 -11.26 -26.92 -0.16
CA LEU A 60 -11.50 -25.54 -0.58
C LEU A 60 -11.50 -24.55 0.61
N GLN A 61 -12.04 -24.96 1.76
CA GLN A 61 -12.04 -24.14 2.98
C GLN A 61 -10.63 -24.05 3.59
N ARG A 62 -9.82 -25.12 3.47
CA ARG A 62 -8.40 -25.08 3.88
C ARG A 62 -7.60 -24.11 3.01
N LEU A 63 -7.79 -24.15 1.69
CA LEU A 63 -7.13 -23.20 0.78
C LEU A 63 -7.55 -21.76 1.07
N ALA A 64 -8.84 -21.49 1.24
CA ALA A 64 -9.34 -20.17 1.62
C ALA A 64 -8.73 -19.67 2.93
N LYS A 65 -8.53 -20.58 3.91
CA LYS A 65 -7.88 -20.26 5.17
C LYS A 65 -6.40 -19.93 4.99
N THR A 66 -5.66 -20.69 4.17
CA THR A 66 -4.27 -20.39 3.83
C THR A 66 -4.15 -19.01 3.19
N PHE A 67 -5.02 -18.68 2.23
CA PHE A 67 -5.02 -17.36 1.59
C PHE A 67 -5.33 -16.21 2.58
N ARG A 68 -6.19 -16.43 3.58
CA ARG A 68 -6.43 -15.43 4.64
C ARG A 68 -5.18 -15.18 5.49
N TYR A 69 -4.47 -16.23 5.88
CA TYR A 69 -3.22 -16.08 6.62
C TYR A 69 -2.14 -15.40 5.77
N ASP A 70 -1.98 -15.83 4.52
CA ASP A 70 -1.05 -15.22 3.57
C ASP A 70 -1.34 -13.73 3.40
N GLN A 71 -2.61 -13.35 3.20
CA GLN A 71 -3.04 -11.96 3.11
C GLN A 71 -2.65 -11.14 4.35
N ILE A 72 -2.80 -11.66 5.57
CA ILE A 72 -2.45 -10.96 6.81
C ILE A 72 -0.94 -10.79 6.94
N TRP A 73 -0.17 -11.83 6.64
CA TRP A 73 1.29 -11.79 6.70
C TRP A 73 1.87 -10.86 5.65
N ALA A 74 1.41 -10.99 4.40
CA ALA A 74 1.78 -10.11 3.31
C ALA A 74 1.42 -8.66 3.63
N PHE A 75 0.19 -8.40 4.09
CA PHE A 75 -0.23 -7.04 4.48
C PHE A 75 0.65 -6.47 5.61
N SER A 76 0.93 -7.25 6.64
CA SER A 76 1.75 -6.82 7.78
C SER A 76 3.19 -6.53 7.36
N ALA A 77 3.79 -7.43 6.58
CA ALA A 77 5.15 -7.27 6.05
C ALA A 77 5.24 -6.03 5.14
N SER A 78 4.30 -5.86 4.20
CA SER A 78 4.22 -4.69 3.33
C SER A 78 3.99 -3.39 4.10
N THR A 79 3.22 -3.43 5.19
CA THR A 79 3.01 -2.27 6.08
C THR A 79 4.31 -1.85 6.73
N VAL A 80 5.01 -2.80 7.37
CA VAL A 80 6.30 -2.52 8.02
C VAL A 80 7.30 -2.00 6.99
N PHE A 81 7.41 -2.63 5.84
CA PHE A 81 8.31 -2.21 4.77
C PHE A 81 8.01 -0.80 4.24
N THR A 82 6.72 -0.47 4.07
CA THR A 82 6.30 0.87 3.66
C THR A 82 6.69 1.91 4.71
N LEU A 83 6.40 1.65 5.99
CA LEU A 83 6.76 2.57 7.08
C LEU A 83 8.28 2.76 7.21
N LEU A 84 9.07 1.69 7.05
CA LEU A 84 10.53 1.78 7.01
C LEU A 84 11.00 2.64 5.84
N SER A 85 10.41 2.48 4.66
CA SER A 85 10.71 3.34 3.51
C SER A 85 10.43 4.83 3.80
N PHE A 86 9.31 5.15 4.46
CA PHE A 86 9.01 6.52 4.87
C PHE A 86 9.93 7.04 5.98
N ARG A 87 10.40 6.16 6.88
CA ARG A 87 11.42 6.51 7.88
C ARG A 87 12.72 6.91 7.21
N ASP A 88 13.14 6.20 6.17
CA ASP A 88 14.35 6.52 5.43
C ASP A 88 14.21 7.82 4.63
N LEU A 89 13.05 8.07 4.02
CA LEU A 89 12.74 9.35 3.37
C LEU A 89 12.77 10.53 4.33
N LYS A 90 12.28 10.33 5.56
CA LYS A 90 12.38 11.34 6.62
C LYS A 90 13.82 11.59 7.05
N LYS A 91 14.63 10.54 7.23
CA LYS A 91 16.06 10.68 7.54
C LYS A 91 16.81 11.43 6.45
N ALA A 92 16.46 11.18 5.19
CA ALA A 92 16.99 11.89 4.02
C ALA A 92 16.38 13.30 3.84
N ARG A 93 15.52 13.77 4.75
CA ARG A 93 14.80 15.05 4.70
C ARG A 93 13.95 15.27 3.45
N LYS A 94 13.62 14.22 2.69
CA LYS A 94 12.82 14.30 1.45
C LYS A 94 11.31 14.45 1.70
N ILE A 95 10.84 14.12 2.91
CA ILE A 95 9.42 14.22 3.30
C ILE A 95 9.29 14.99 4.62
N GLN A 96 8.42 16.01 4.63
CA GLN A 96 8.08 16.81 5.82
C GLN A 96 6.78 16.35 6.52
N ALA A 97 6.10 15.33 6.01
CA ALA A 97 4.84 14.88 6.58
C ALA A 97 5.01 14.25 7.99
N GLY A 98 4.16 14.63 8.93
CA GLY A 98 4.08 13.99 10.25
C GLY A 98 3.74 12.49 10.15
N TRP A 99 4.18 11.69 11.14
CA TRP A 99 3.86 10.25 11.16
C TRP A 99 2.36 9.98 11.22
N THR A 100 1.61 10.87 11.87
CA THR A 100 0.13 10.86 11.89
C THR A 100 -0.47 10.97 10.50
N ARG A 101 0.09 11.82 9.62
CA ARG A 101 -0.38 11.94 8.23
C ARG A 101 -0.07 10.69 7.42
N ILE A 102 1.11 10.10 7.59
CA ILE A 102 1.52 8.87 6.87
C ILE A 102 0.63 7.69 7.27
N ILE A 103 0.48 7.46 8.58
CA ILE A 103 -0.36 6.37 9.10
C ILE A 103 -1.83 6.65 8.79
N GLY A 104 -2.29 7.89 8.98
CA GLY A 104 -3.68 8.29 8.71
C GLY A 104 -4.08 8.15 7.24
N THR A 105 -3.20 8.51 6.31
CA THR A 105 -3.45 8.32 4.87
C THR A 105 -3.48 6.84 4.50
N MET A 106 -2.53 6.04 4.98
CA MET A 106 -2.52 4.60 4.74
C MET A 106 -3.78 3.91 5.30
N THR A 107 -4.15 4.19 6.55
CA THR A 107 -5.34 3.62 7.20
C THR A 107 -6.61 4.11 6.52
N GLY A 108 -6.73 5.41 6.25
CA GLY A 108 -7.89 6.00 5.60
C GLY A 108 -8.14 5.41 4.21
N LEU A 109 -7.10 5.34 3.37
CA LEU A 109 -7.21 4.73 2.04
C LEU A 109 -7.52 3.23 2.14
N SER A 110 -6.92 2.52 3.09
CA SER A 110 -7.16 1.08 3.26
C SER A 110 -8.62 0.79 3.61
N LEU A 111 -9.27 1.66 4.39
CA LEU A 111 -10.67 1.52 4.77
C LEU A 111 -11.64 1.95 3.65
N LEU A 112 -11.29 2.99 2.88
CA LEU A 112 -12.17 3.56 1.85
C LEU A 112 -12.12 2.77 0.54
N VAL A 113 -10.92 2.50 0.03
CA VAL A 113 -10.70 1.92 -1.31
C VAL A 113 -10.00 0.57 -1.25
N GLY A 114 -9.64 0.10 -0.06
CA GLY A 114 -9.02 -1.19 0.16
C GLY A 114 -7.49 -1.11 0.29
N PRO A 115 -6.88 -2.14 0.91
CA PRO A 115 -5.46 -2.15 1.24
C PRO A 115 -4.54 -2.12 0.01
N GLY A 116 -4.93 -2.75 -1.10
CA GLY A 116 -4.12 -2.76 -2.33
C GLY A 116 -4.00 -1.38 -2.99
N ALA A 117 -5.10 -0.63 -3.06
CA ALA A 117 -5.11 0.74 -3.55
C ALA A 117 -4.34 1.67 -2.61
N ALA A 118 -4.48 1.47 -1.29
CA ALA A 118 -3.71 2.21 -0.29
C ALA A 118 -2.19 2.01 -0.46
N PHE A 119 -1.72 0.77 -0.61
CA PHE A 119 -0.29 0.52 -0.85
C PHE A 119 0.20 1.14 -2.14
N THR A 120 -0.59 1.09 -3.21
CA THR A 120 -0.21 1.72 -4.49
C THR A 120 -0.07 3.23 -4.34
N ALA A 121 -0.99 3.89 -3.63
CA ALA A 121 -0.92 5.32 -3.35
C ALA A 121 0.28 5.68 -2.45
N MET A 122 0.53 4.90 -1.41
CA MET A 122 1.71 5.08 -0.53
C MET A 122 3.02 4.90 -1.31
N TRP A 123 3.05 3.95 -2.23
CA TRP A 123 4.21 3.70 -3.09
C TRP A 123 4.43 4.83 -4.08
N ALA A 124 3.38 5.30 -4.74
CA ALA A 124 3.45 6.46 -5.63
C ALA A 124 3.94 7.71 -4.87
N TRP A 125 3.47 7.94 -3.64
CA TRP A 125 3.96 9.05 -2.81
C TRP A 125 5.45 8.91 -2.47
N ARG A 126 5.91 7.70 -2.15
CA ARG A 126 7.33 7.41 -1.94
C ARG A 126 8.15 7.74 -3.19
N GLU A 127 7.75 7.28 -4.37
CA GLU A 127 8.49 7.54 -5.62
C GLU A 127 8.53 9.03 -5.96
N GLU A 128 7.40 9.74 -5.81
CA GLU A 128 7.34 11.20 -5.99
C GLU A 128 8.28 11.94 -5.03
N ALA A 129 8.42 11.46 -3.80
CA ALA A 129 9.36 12.04 -2.86
C ALA A 129 10.82 11.75 -3.22
N LEU A 130 11.11 10.57 -3.79
CA LEU A 130 12.45 10.19 -4.24
C LEU A 130 12.89 10.96 -5.48
N ALA A 131 12.00 11.14 -6.45
CA ALA A 131 12.27 11.80 -7.72
C ALA A 131 12.56 13.30 -7.55
N LYS A 132 11.99 13.94 -6.53
CA LYS A 132 12.25 15.36 -6.23
C LYS A 132 13.74 15.62 -5.99
N ARG A 133 14.32 16.42 -6.88
CA ARG A 133 15.73 16.85 -6.84
C ARG A 133 16.02 17.85 -5.70
N ASN A 134 15.06 18.71 -5.36
CA ASN A 134 15.20 19.71 -4.30
C ASN A 134 14.42 19.31 -3.04
N VAL A 135 15.14 19.24 -1.91
CA VAL A 135 14.54 19.18 -0.58
C VAL A 135 13.88 20.53 -0.31
N PRO A 136 12.57 20.63 -0.04
CA PRO A 136 11.96 21.89 0.34
C PRO A 136 12.68 22.42 1.60
N ALA A 137 13.22 23.63 1.50
CA ALA A 137 13.93 24.29 2.60
C ALA A 137 13.05 24.33 3.85
N VAL A 138 13.67 24.03 4.98
CA VAL A 138 13.05 24.04 6.30
C VAL A 138 12.50 25.45 6.55
N LYS A 139 11.19 25.58 6.76
CA LYS A 139 10.66 26.70 7.54
C LYS A 139 10.68 26.27 8.99
N ASP A 140 11.67 26.76 9.71
CA ASP A 140 11.70 26.68 11.17
C ASP A 140 10.47 27.44 11.68
N ASN A 141 9.62 26.75 12.44
CA ASN A 141 8.59 27.35 13.28
C ASN A 141 9.09 27.28 14.72
#